data_AF-A0A942FN95-F1
#
_entry.id   AF-A0A942FN95-F1
#
_cell.length_a   1.000
_cell.length_b   1.000
_cell.length_c   1.000
_cell.angle_alpha   90.00
_cell.angle_beta   90.00
_cell.angle_gamma   90.00
#
_symmetry.space_group_name_H-M   'P 1'
#
loop_
_entity.id
_entity.type
_entity.pdbx_description
1 polymer ?
#
loop_
_entity_poly.entity_id
_entity_poly.type
_entity_poly.pdbx_seq_one_letter_code
_entity_poly.pdbx_strand_id
1 'polypeptide(L)'
;MPVEIAPGKKITLSPGEHSELIRAIIEDFAPRFAPGSVLVYAGDTGDKWGYFDAALLAELGVKVDSHGKMPDVVLHCTAKNWLLLVESVTSHGPVDGKRHAELAKLFAGSKAGLVYVTAFPNRAVMSRYLGEIAWETEVWVADAPSHLIHFDGERFLGPYQQRPNKSFRRSRKARL
;
A
#
# COMPACT_ATOMS: atom_id res chain seq x y z
N MET A 1 4.21 18.70 2.91
CA MET A 1 4.34 17.74 4.02
C MET A 1 5.51 16.81 3.71
N PRO A 2 6.57 16.78 4.54
CA PRO A 2 7.71 15.89 4.29
C PRO A 2 7.34 14.42 4.54
N VAL A 3 7.85 13.53 3.69
CA VAL A 3 7.68 12.06 3.80
C VAL A 3 9.04 11.39 3.63
N GLU A 4 9.40 10.49 4.53
CA GLU A 4 10.66 9.73 4.44
C GLU A 4 10.50 8.48 3.58
N ILE A 5 11.27 8.39 2.49
CA ILE A 5 11.14 7.31 1.49
C ILE A 5 12.33 6.33 1.52
N ALA A 6 13.43 6.72 2.17
CA ALA A 6 14.58 5.90 2.51
C ALA A 6 15.38 6.63 3.61
N PRO A 7 16.29 5.96 4.34
CA PRO A 7 17.08 6.61 5.39
C PRO A 7 17.78 7.88 4.88
N GLY A 8 17.36 9.03 5.42
CA GLY A 8 17.90 10.34 5.04
C GLY A 8 17.42 10.90 3.69
N LYS A 9 16.53 10.20 2.97
CA LYS A 9 15.91 10.66 1.72
C LYS A 9 14.44 11.01 1.98
N LYS A 10 14.08 12.27 1.74
CA LYS A 10 12.71 12.78 1.92
C LYS A 10 12.17 13.36 0.62
N ILE A 11 10.87 13.25 0.44
CA ILE A 11 10.10 13.97 -0.58
C ILE A 11 9.11 14.91 0.13
N THR A 12 8.55 15.86 -0.61
CA THR A 12 7.51 16.76 -0.09
C THR A 12 6.24 16.54 -0.90
N LEU A 13 5.15 16.20 -0.22
CA LEU A 13 3.80 16.15 -0.81
C LEU A 13 3.03 17.43 -0.50
N SER A 14 2.07 17.81 -1.35
CA SER A 14 1.13 18.89 -1.06
C SER A 14 0.27 18.54 0.17
N PRO A 15 -0.20 19.52 0.95
CA PRO A 15 -1.08 19.25 2.08
C PRO A 15 -2.48 18.83 1.64
N GLY A 16 -3.08 17.86 2.33
CA GLY A 16 -4.46 17.43 2.10
C GLY A 16 -4.69 15.97 2.47
N GLU A 17 -5.97 15.59 2.63
CA GLU A 17 -6.36 14.24 3.08
C GLU A 17 -5.79 13.12 2.19
N HIS A 18 -5.72 13.34 0.88
CA HIS A 18 -5.17 12.37 -0.07
C HIS A 18 -3.67 12.14 0.15
N SER A 19 -2.90 13.22 0.28
CA SER A 19 -1.46 13.19 0.54
C SER A 19 -1.14 12.63 1.94
N GLU A 20 -2.01 12.86 2.92
CA GLU A 20 -1.93 12.26 4.25
C GLU A 20 -2.05 10.74 4.19
N LEU A 21 -2.98 10.22 3.40
CA LEU A 21 -3.13 8.78 3.22
C LEU A 21 -1.98 8.18 2.41
N ILE A 22 -1.46 8.86 1.38
CA ILE A 22 -0.22 8.47 0.69
C ILE A 22 0.96 8.38 1.65
N ARG A 23 1.11 9.38 2.52
CA ARG A 23 2.13 9.37 3.56
C ARG A 23 1.96 8.17 4.48
N ALA A 24 0.74 7.87 4.93
CA ALA A 24 0.47 6.70 5.77
C ALA A 24 0.79 5.38 5.04
N ILE A 25 0.54 5.29 3.72
CA ILE A 25 0.93 4.14 2.92
C ILE A 25 2.46 3.94 2.95
N ILE A 26 3.22 5.03 2.81
CA ILE A 26 4.69 4.98 2.77
C ILE A 26 5.29 4.74 4.15
N GLU A 27 4.80 5.42 5.19
CA GLU A 27 5.42 5.42 6.53
C GLU A 27 4.86 4.34 7.46
N ASP A 28 3.63 3.83 7.25
CA ASP A 28 3.01 2.82 8.11
C ASP A 28 2.74 1.49 7.38
N PHE A 29 2.11 1.51 6.20
CA PHE A 29 1.80 0.28 5.47
C PHE A 29 3.07 -0.41 4.95
N ALA A 30 3.94 0.32 4.24
CA ALA A 30 5.10 -0.27 3.59
C ALA A 30 6.05 -0.96 4.59
N PRO A 31 6.41 -0.38 5.74
CA PRO A 31 7.28 -1.06 6.72
C PRO A 31 6.66 -2.32 7.34
N ARG A 32 5.32 -2.46 7.33
CA ARG A 32 4.60 -3.59 7.93
C ARG A 32 4.39 -4.74 6.96
N PHE A 33 3.94 -4.43 5.75
CA PHE A 33 3.50 -5.45 4.77
C PHE A 33 4.48 -5.63 3.60
N ALA A 34 5.35 -4.64 3.39
CA ALA A 34 6.35 -4.62 2.33
C ALA A 34 7.75 -4.21 2.87
N PRO A 35 8.24 -4.82 3.96
CA PRO A 35 9.49 -4.37 4.60
C PRO A 35 10.66 -4.41 3.62
N GLY A 36 11.40 -3.31 3.53
CA GLY A 36 12.52 -3.14 2.59
C GLY A 36 12.09 -2.84 1.14
N SER A 37 10.80 -2.61 0.87
CA SER A 37 10.36 -2.15 -0.43
C SER A 37 10.89 -0.76 -0.76
N VAL A 38 11.10 -0.51 -2.05
CA VAL A 38 11.55 0.79 -2.56
C VAL A 38 10.36 1.56 -3.15
N LEU A 39 10.22 2.84 -2.81
CA LEU A 39 9.24 3.71 -3.47
C LEU A 39 9.64 3.93 -4.93
N VAL A 40 8.73 3.64 -5.84
CA VAL A 40 8.89 3.85 -7.29
C VAL A 40 8.11 5.08 -7.74
N TYR A 41 6.88 5.25 -7.26
CA TYR A 41 6.02 6.36 -7.63
C TYR A 41 5.15 6.82 -6.45
N ALA A 42 4.93 8.12 -6.34
CA ALA A 42 3.89 8.73 -5.53
C ALA A 42 3.24 9.89 -6.31
N GLY A 43 1.93 9.78 -6.56
CA GLY A 43 1.12 10.81 -7.20
C GLY A 43 0.73 11.88 -6.18
N ASP A 44 1.08 13.14 -6.44
CA ASP A 44 0.67 14.26 -5.60
C ASP A 44 -0.48 15.00 -6.28
N THR A 45 -1.46 15.49 -5.53
CA THR A 45 -2.59 16.26 -6.08
C THR A 45 -2.20 17.67 -6.51
N GLY A 46 -1.04 18.18 -6.04
CA GLY A 46 -0.54 19.52 -6.33
C GLY A 46 0.41 19.63 -7.54
N ASP A 47 1.24 18.61 -7.78
CA ASP A 47 2.21 18.53 -8.87
C ASP A 47 1.94 17.32 -9.76
N LYS A 48 2.37 17.32 -11.03
CA LYS A 48 2.15 16.16 -11.93
C LYS A 48 2.71 14.84 -11.37
N TRP A 49 3.73 14.89 -10.51
CA TRP A 49 4.37 13.74 -9.84
C TRP A 49 4.96 14.20 -8.50
N GLY A 50 4.55 13.62 -7.37
CA GLY A 50 5.18 13.88 -6.06
C GLY A 50 6.56 13.22 -5.93
N TYR A 51 6.73 12.05 -6.56
CA TYR A 51 8.00 11.36 -6.75
C TYR A 51 7.87 10.35 -7.89
N PHE A 52 8.89 10.19 -8.73
CA PHE A 52 8.90 9.16 -9.76
C PHE A 52 10.32 8.67 -10.10
N ASP A 53 10.58 7.39 -9.87
CA ASP A 53 11.77 6.68 -10.32
C ASP A 53 11.50 5.97 -11.67
N ALA A 54 11.57 6.76 -12.74
CA ALA A 54 11.29 6.28 -14.10
C ALA A 54 12.30 5.23 -14.57
N ALA A 55 13.55 5.31 -14.12
CA ALA A 55 14.59 4.36 -14.48
C ALA A 55 14.30 2.98 -13.91
N LEU A 56 14.01 2.90 -12.60
CA LEU A 56 13.64 1.65 -11.94
C LEU A 56 12.38 1.04 -12.54
N LEU A 57 11.35 1.84 -12.81
CA LEU A 57 10.12 1.34 -13.41
C LEU A 57 10.36 0.76 -14.82
N ALA A 58 11.20 1.40 -15.63
CA ALA A 58 11.59 0.92 -16.94
C ALA A 58 12.44 -0.36 -16.88
N GLU A 59 13.35 -0.49 -15.91
CA GLU A 59 14.14 -1.71 -15.68
C GLU A 59 13.24 -2.92 -15.38
N LEU A 60 12.15 -2.69 -14.64
CA LEU A 60 11.10 -3.66 -14.35
C LEU A 60 10.20 -3.97 -15.55
N GLY A 61 10.43 -3.35 -16.72
CA GLY A 61 9.72 -3.64 -17.96
C GLY A 61 8.42 -2.84 -18.15
N VAL A 62 8.11 -1.93 -17.24
CA VAL A 62 6.90 -1.09 -17.33
C VAL A 62 7.23 0.22 -18.03
N LYS A 63 6.56 0.45 -19.16
CA LYS A 63 6.67 1.71 -19.92
C LYS A 63 5.39 2.50 -19.73
N VAL A 64 5.47 3.58 -18.98
CA VAL A 64 4.34 4.48 -18.79
C VAL A 64 4.31 5.44 -19.96
N ASP A 65 3.28 5.35 -20.80
CA ASP A 65 3.00 6.35 -21.81
C ASP A 65 2.32 7.58 -21.19
N SER A 66 2.17 8.66 -21.95
CA SER A 66 1.52 9.89 -21.46
C SER A 66 0.01 9.78 -21.23
N HIS A 67 -0.61 8.62 -21.52
CA HIS A 67 -2.06 8.43 -21.53
C HIS A 67 -2.55 7.48 -20.43
N GLY A 68 -1.69 6.59 -19.92
CA GLY A 68 -2.01 5.69 -18.82
C GLY A 68 -1.99 6.37 -17.45
N LYS A 69 -3.12 6.31 -16.71
CA LYS A 69 -3.20 6.83 -15.34
C LYS A 69 -2.55 5.87 -14.36
N MET A 70 -1.40 6.26 -13.81
CA MET A 70 -0.68 5.57 -12.72
C MET A 70 -1.57 5.41 -11.45
N PRO A 71 -1.32 4.38 -10.61
CA PRO A 71 -1.92 4.31 -9.27
C PRO A 71 -1.27 5.35 -8.35
N ASP A 72 -1.90 5.71 -7.23
CA ASP A 72 -1.38 6.77 -6.37
C ASP A 72 -0.01 6.47 -5.75
N VAL A 73 0.28 5.20 -5.43
CA VAL A 73 1.60 4.78 -4.96
C VAL A 73 2.04 3.48 -5.64
N VAL A 74 3.32 3.40 -6.00
CA VAL A 74 3.96 2.16 -6.47
C VAL A 74 5.16 1.84 -5.58
N LEU A 75 5.16 0.63 -4.99
CA LEU A 75 6.26 0.11 -4.18
C LEU A 75 6.84 -1.15 -4.82
N HIS A 76 8.16 -1.26 -4.91
CA HIS A 76 8.85 -2.47 -5.36
C HIS A 76 9.38 -3.28 -4.17
N CYS A 77 8.76 -4.43 -3.91
CA CYS A 77 9.25 -5.43 -2.96
C CYS A 77 10.39 -6.23 -3.60
N THR A 78 11.61 -5.71 -3.54
CA THR A 78 12.80 -6.28 -4.18
C THR A 78 13.02 -7.76 -3.86
N ALA A 79 12.85 -8.17 -2.60
CA ALA A 79 13.08 -9.56 -2.16
C ALA A 79 12.12 -10.59 -2.77
N LYS A 80 10.88 -10.18 -3.08
CA LYS A 80 9.84 -11.05 -3.68
C LYS A 80 9.64 -10.78 -5.17
N ASN A 81 10.28 -9.72 -5.68
CA ASN A 81 10.05 -9.14 -6.99
C ASN A 81 8.55 -8.87 -7.25
N TRP A 82 7.91 -8.12 -6.35
CA TRP A 82 6.52 -7.66 -6.51
C TRP A 82 6.44 -6.14 -6.66
N LEU A 83 5.51 -5.67 -7.49
CA LEU A 83 5.04 -4.29 -7.52
C LEU A 83 3.70 -4.21 -6.81
N LEU A 84 3.66 -3.47 -5.70
CA LEU A 84 2.41 -3.12 -5.03
C LEU A 84 1.90 -1.83 -5.68
N LEU A 85 0.71 -1.93 -6.27
CA LEU A 85 0.00 -0.84 -6.92
C LEU A 85 -1.11 -0.41 -5.97
N VAL A 86 -0.93 0.75 -5.33
CA VAL A 86 -1.81 1.20 -4.23
C VAL A 86 -2.64 2.41 -4.68
N GLU A 87 -3.96 2.32 -4.53
CA GLU A 87 -4.90 3.45 -4.65
C GLU A 87 -5.25 4.00 -3.26
N SER A 88 -5.20 5.32 -3.12
CA SER A 88 -5.48 6.08 -1.90
C SER A 88 -6.89 6.65 -1.98
N VAL A 89 -7.85 5.96 -1.36
CA VAL A 89 -9.27 6.32 -1.45
C VAL A 89 -9.61 7.43 -0.47
N THR A 90 -9.64 8.65 -1.01
CA THR A 90 -10.23 9.82 -0.37
C THR A 90 -11.47 10.29 -1.15
N SER A 91 -11.28 10.99 -2.26
CA SER A 91 -12.34 11.42 -3.18
C SER A 91 -12.43 10.58 -4.46
N HIS A 92 -11.38 9.82 -4.80
CA HIS A 92 -11.36 8.86 -5.89
C HIS A 92 -11.79 7.46 -5.42
N GLY A 93 -12.34 6.65 -6.32
CA GLY A 93 -12.81 5.30 -6.03
C GLY A 93 -11.68 4.28 -5.81
N PRO A 94 -12.01 3.06 -5.33
CA PRO A 94 -11.06 2.01 -5.03
C PRO A 94 -10.46 1.37 -6.29
N VAL A 95 -9.60 0.35 -6.10
CA VAL A 95 -9.34 -0.62 -7.17
C VAL A 95 -10.62 -1.44 -7.40
N ASP A 96 -11.50 -0.91 -8.27
CA ASP A 96 -12.66 -1.63 -8.78
C ASP A 96 -12.27 -2.56 -9.95
N GLY A 97 -13.24 -3.34 -10.47
CA GLY A 97 -12.96 -4.28 -11.56
C GLY A 97 -12.43 -3.62 -12.85
N LYS A 98 -12.87 -2.37 -13.14
CA LYS A 98 -12.39 -1.62 -14.29
C LYS A 98 -10.96 -1.13 -14.07
N ARG A 99 -10.70 -0.52 -12.90
CA ARG A 99 -9.40 0.01 -12.51
C ARG A 99 -8.36 -1.10 -12.40
N HIS A 100 -8.74 -2.26 -11.88
CA HIS A 100 -7.91 -3.45 -11.88
C HIS A 100 -7.46 -3.82 -13.30
N ALA A 101 -8.40 -3.91 -14.25
CA ALA A 101 -8.08 -4.23 -15.64
C ALA A 101 -7.20 -3.16 -16.32
N GLU A 102 -7.43 -1.87 -16.02
CA GLU A 102 -6.59 -0.76 -16.49
C GLU A 102 -5.16 -0.88 -15.98
N LEU A 103 -4.98 -1.13 -14.69
CA LEU A 103 -3.65 -1.29 -14.08
C LEU A 103 -2.97 -2.56 -14.58
N ALA A 104 -3.69 -3.68 -14.71
CA ALA A 104 -3.16 -4.91 -15.30
C ALA A 104 -2.65 -4.68 -16.74
N LYS A 105 -3.39 -3.91 -17.54
CA LYS A 105 -2.95 -3.54 -18.89
C LYS A 105 -1.75 -2.60 -18.89
N LEU A 106 -1.77 -1.56 -18.04
CA LEU A 106 -0.69 -0.58 -17.94
C LEU A 106 0.63 -1.23 -17.49
N PHE A 107 0.55 -2.22 -16.59
CA PHE A 107 1.70 -2.94 -16.04
C PHE A 107 1.92 -4.31 -16.70
N ALA A 108 1.29 -4.60 -17.85
CA ALA A 108 1.36 -5.92 -18.50
C ALA A 108 2.79 -6.36 -18.88
N GLY A 109 3.70 -5.41 -19.12
CA GLY A 109 5.11 -5.67 -19.40
C GLY A 109 5.98 -5.90 -18.16
N SER A 110 5.40 -5.81 -16.95
CA SER A 110 6.12 -5.95 -15.69
C SER A 110 6.78 -7.33 -15.58
N LYS A 111 8.07 -7.33 -15.24
CA LYS A 111 8.83 -8.53 -14.82
C LYS A 111 8.55 -8.90 -13.36
N ALA A 112 7.92 -8.02 -12.60
CA ALA A 112 7.53 -8.23 -11.21
C ALA A 112 6.06 -8.67 -11.13
N GLY A 113 5.75 -9.53 -10.16
CA GLY A 113 4.36 -9.89 -9.85
C GLY A 113 3.58 -8.66 -9.37
N LEU A 114 2.32 -8.53 -9.76
CA LEU A 114 1.49 -7.38 -9.39
C LEU A 114 0.66 -7.72 -8.14
N VAL A 115 0.61 -6.78 -7.20
CA VAL A 115 -0.26 -6.83 -6.03
C VAL A 115 -1.07 -5.55 -6.00
N TYR A 116 -2.39 -5.66 -6.02
CA TYR A 116 -3.30 -4.52 -6.03
C TYR A 116 -3.77 -4.23 -4.62
N VAL A 117 -3.66 -2.97 -4.19
CA VAL A 117 -4.01 -2.56 -2.85
C VAL A 117 -4.93 -1.35 -2.91
N THR A 118 -6.06 -1.40 -2.21
CA THR A 118 -6.85 -0.21 -1.93
C THR A 118 -6.60 0.22 -0.48
N ALA A 119 -6.15 1.45 -0.28
CA ALA A 119 -5.96 2.04 1.04
C ALA A 119 -7.11 2.98 1.38
N PHE A 120 -7.65 2.86 2.59
CA PHE A 120 -8.67 3.76 3.14
C PHE A 120 -8.15 4.44 4.41
N PRO A 121 -8.63 5.64 4.75
CA PRO A 121 -8.29 6.27 6.02
C PRO A 121 -8.91 5.51 7.21
N ASN A 122 -10.14 5.01 7.04
CA ASN A 122 -10.89 4.30 8.07
C ASN A 122 -11.95 3.37 7.48
N ARG A 123 -12.47 2.44 8.31
CA ARG A 123 -13.51 1.48 7.89
C ARG A 123 -14.85 2.12 7.55
N ALA A 124 -15.15 3.31 8.08
CA ALA A 124 -16.38 4.02 7.74
C ALA A 124 -16.37 4.51 6.29
N VAL A 125 -15.25 5.03 5.79
CA VAL A 125 -15.07 5.35 4.37
C VAL A 125 -15.11 4.08 3.53
N MET A 126 -14.35 3.05 3.92
CA MET A 126 -14.33 1.75 3.21
C MET A 126 -15.74 1.17 3.01
N SER A 127 -16.60 1.23 4.03
CA SER A 127 -17.96 0.65 3.96
C SER A 127 -18.81 1.19 2.81
N ARG A 128 -18.56 2.43 2.37
CA ARG A 128 -19.28 3.07 1.26
C ARG A 128 -18.91 2.48 -0.09
N TYR A 129 -17.71 1.92 -0.21
CA TYR A 129 -17.15 1.38 -1.45
C TYR A 129 -17.10 -0.16 -1.44
N LEU A 130 -17.59 -0.81 -0.38
CA LEU A 130 -17.43 -2.25 -0.18
C LEU A 130 -17.94 -3.10 -1.36
N GLY A 131 -19.02 -2.67 -2.01
CA GLY A 131 -19.60 -3.36 -3.17
C GLY A 131 -18.85 -3.15 -4.50
N GLU A 132 -17.88 -2.24 -4.54
CA GLU A 132 -17.13 -1.88 -5.75
C GLU A 132 -15.71 -2.46 -5.76
N ILE A 133 -15.16 -2.82 -4.60
CA ILE A 133 -13.80 -3.35 -4.45
C ILE A 133 -13.67 -4.66 -5.24
N ALA A 134 -12.66 -4.74 -6.10
CA ALA A 134 -12.40 -5.94 -6.89
C ALA A 134 -11.93 -7.12 -6.03
N TRP A 135 -12.34 -8.33 -6.43
CA TRP A 135 -11.71 -9.56 -5.96
C TRP A 135 -10.24 -9.63 -6.40
N GLU A 136 -9.47 -10.56 -5.81
CA GLU A 136 -8.03 -10.73 -6.05
C GLU A 136 -7.21 -9.46 -5.69
N THR A 137 -7.73 -8.66 -4.75
CA THR A 137 -7.06 -7.44 -4.25
C THR A 137 -6.94 -7.43 -2.73
N GLU A 138 -6.03 -6.60 -2.25
CA GLU A 138 -5.84 -6.34 -0.83
C GLU A 138 -6.45 -4.99 -0.44
N VAL A 139 -6.93 -4.89 0.80
CA VAL A 139 -7.40 -3.65 1.39
C VAL A 139 -6.65 -3.37 2.69
N TRP A 140 -6.14 -2.15 2.80
CA TRP A 140 -5.51 -1.64 4.02
C TRP A 140 -6.30 -0.44 4.56
N VAL A 141 -6.36 -0.33 5.89
CA VAL A 141 -7.05 0.77 6.56
C VAL A 141 -6.11 1.44 7.54
N ALA A 142 -5.87 2.74 7.37
CA ALA A 142 -4.87 3.48 8.14
C ALA A 142 -5.19 3.54 9.65
N ASP A 143 -6.47 3.58 10.03
CA ASP A 143 -6.90 3.56 11.45
C ASP A 143 -6.70 2.20 12.14
N ALA A 144 -6.41 1.13 11.38
CA ALA A 144 -6.13 -0.21 11.87
C ALA A 144 -4.86 -0.76 11.20
N PRO A 145 -3.72 -0.07 11.32
CA PRO A 145 -2.59 -0.19 10.38
C PRO A 145 -1.86 -1.54 10.44
N SER A 146 -2.11 -2.33 11.49
CA SER A 146 -1.53 -3.67 11.67
C SER A 146 -2.29 -4.80 10.98
N HIS A 147 -3.44 -4.51 10.34
CA HIS A 147 -4.28 -5.50 9.68
C HIS A 147 -4.36 -5.26 8.18
N LEU A 148 -4.60 -6.35 7.44
CA LEU A 148 -4.88 -6.34 6.01
C LEU A 148 -6.14 -7.17 5.77
N ILE A 149 -6.99 -6.74 4.85
CA ILE A 149 -8.19 -7.46 4.44
C ILE A 149 -7.93 -7.98 3.04
N HIS A 150 -8.10 -9.29 2.86
CA HIS A 150 -7.93 -9.94 1.58
C HIS A 150 -9.31 -10.17 0.95
N PHE A 151 -9.54 -9.62 -0.24
CA PHE A 151 -10.77 -9.82 -1.00
C PHE A 151 -10.57 -10.96 -1.99
N ASP A 152 -10.60 -12.21 -1.51
CA ASP A 152 -10.58 -13.40 -2.37
C ASP A 152 -10.92 -14.69 -1.59
N GLY A 153 -10.81 -15.84 -2.28
CA GLY A 153 -11.14 -17.18 -1.82
C GLY A 153 -10.08 -17.93 -0.99
N GLU A 154 -10.09 -19.25 -1.15
CA GLU A 154 -9.66 -20.27 -0.17
C GLU A 154 -8.18 -20.28 0.24
N ARG A 155 -7.33 -19.46 -0.39
CA ARG A 155 -5.88 -19.45 -0.20
C ARG A 155 -5.43 -19.21 1.25
N PHE A 156 -6.29 -18.63 2.09
CA PHE A 156 -5.93 -18.18 3.45
C PHE A 156 -6.81 -18.74 4.58
N LEU A 157 -7.58 -19.81 4.34
CA LEU A 157 -8.40 -20.42 5.39
C LEU A 157 -7.54 -21.17 6.44
N GLY A 158 -7.65 -20.77 7.71
CA GLY A 158 -7.00 -21.44 8.82
C GLY A 158 -7.19 -20.70 10.14
N PRO A 159 -7.11 -21.39 11.30
CA PRO A 159 -7.31 -20.75 12.60
C PRO A 159 -6.14 -19.82 12.96
N TYR A 160 -6.45 -18.64 13.49
CA TYR A 160 -5.45 -17.78 14.12
C TYR A 160 -4.97 -18.41 15.43
N GLN A 161 -3.66 -18.67 15.55
CA GLN A 161 -3.09 -19.14 16.81
C GLN A 161 -3.22 -18.04 17.88
N GLN A 162 -3.71 -18.42 19.08
CA GLN A 162 -3.67 -17.53 20.22
C GLN A 162 -2.22 -17.24 20.57
N ARG A 163 -1.78 -15.99 20.43
CA ARG A 163 -0.46 -15.58 20.92
C ARG A 163 -0.48 -15.70 22.44
N PRO A 164 0.49 -16.40 23.07
CA PRO A 164 0.52 -16.51 24.52
C PRO A 164 0.63 -15.11 25.13
N ASN A 165 -0.29 -14.80 26.03
CA ASN A 165 -0.30 -13.55 26.78
C ASN A 165 1.04 -13.45 27.51
N LYS A 166 1.86 -12.43 27.21
CA LYS A 166 3.06 -12.13 28.01
C LYS A 166 2.60 -11.60 29.36
N SER A 167 2.18 -12.48 30.25
CA SER A 167 1.88 -12.13 31.64
C SER A 167 3.17 -11.59 32.27
N PHE A 168 3.14 -10.34 32.71
CA PHE A 168 4.20 -9.69 33.46
C PHE A 168 4.47 -10.53 34.72
N ARG A 169 5.52 -11.36 34.73
CA ARG A 169 5.98 -12.02 35.96
C ARG A 169 6.56 -10.93 36.87
N ARG A 170 5.75 -10.42 37.80
CA ARG A 170 6.25 -9.68 38.96
C ARG A 170 7.15 -10.63 39.76
N SER A 171 8.44 -10.37 39.74
CA SER A 171 9.44 -10.99 40.60
C SER A 171 9.07 -10.70 42.07
N ARG A 172 8.59 -11.73 42.78
CA ARG A 172 8.54 -11.72 44.24
C ARG A 172 9.99 -11.79 44.75
N LYS A 173 10.55 -10.67 45.18
CA LYS A 173 11.72 -10.69 46.06
C LYS A 173 11.28 -11.28 47.39
N ALA A 174 11.89 -12.42 47.76
CA ALA A 174 11.83 -12.95 49.11
C ALA A 174 12.46 -11.94 50.07
N ARG A 175 11.75 -11.59 51.15
CA ARG A 175 12.34 -10.99 52.35
C ARG A 175 12.75 -12.14 53.27
N LEU A 176 14.05 -12.17 53.60
CA LEU A 176 14.58 -12.73 54.82
C LEU A 176 14.13 -11.87 56.01
#